data_AF-A0A382NFY0-F1
#
_entry.id   AF-A0A382NFY0-F1
#
_cell.length_a   1.000
_cell.length_b   1.000
_cell.length_c   1.000
_cell.angle_alpha   90.00
_cell.angle_beta   90.00
_cell.angle_gamma   90.00
#
_symmetry.space_group_name_H-M   'P 1'
#
loop_
_entity.id
_entity.type
_entity.pdbx_description
1 polymer ?
#
loop_
_entity_poly.entity_id
_entity_poly.type
_entity_poly.pdbx_seq_one_letter_code
_entity_poly.pdbx_strand_id
1 'polypeptide(L)'
;MSMSEKQVESLSAFRSFVGSDTFTRQDYQEFKPKAKEMGVILPRFLIRNNFSEKVDRGEWKFPEINGTSSSPVVAEDTTVSLATHASAARTETAEMVTNVIEFPMNSESYVPSKVNGYVKFGHYADVKTIKKSGNFYPIFITGLSGNGKTMMIEQIHAELRKELFRVNITIETDEDDLIGHYALVDGRTVWQDGPVTMAMERGATLLLDEVDLASNKIMCLQPVLEGNPLLIKKEGRVVRPKAGFTVMATANTKGKGSEDGRFIG
;
A
#
# COMPACT_ATOMS: atom_id res chain seq x y z
N MET A 1 -6.66 -3.72 14.05
CA MET A 1 -7.73 -2.72 13.86
C MET A 1 -8.72 -2.86 15.00
N SER A 2 -9.01 -1.81 15.77
CA SER A 2 -10.06 -1.87 16.80
C SER A 2 -11.43 -1.82 16.15
N MET A 3 -12.34 -2.69 16.58
CA MET A 3 -13.74 -2.63 16.20
C MET A 3 -14.47 -1.58 17.05
N SER A 4 -15.39 -0.83 16.45
CA SER A 4 -16.31 0.05 17.21
C SER A 4 -17.29 -0.77 18.06
N GLU A 5 -17.83 -0.20 19.14
CA GLU A 5 -18.77 -0.87 20.04
C GLU A 5 -19.97 -1.49 19.30
N LYS A 6 -20.54 -0.77 18.33
CA LYS A 6 -21.65 -1.27 17.50
C LYS A 6 -21.26 -2.45 16.58
N GLN A 7 -19.98 -2.55 16.21
CA GLN A 7 -19.46 -3.68 15.44
C GLN A 7 -19.20 -4.88 16.34
N VAL A 8 -18.75 -4.67 17.58
CA VAL A 8 -18.59 -5.72 18.59
C VAL A 8 -19.94 -6.37 18.91
N GLU A 9 -20.98 -5.56 19.15
CA GLU A 9 -22.35 -6.04 19.42
C GLU A 9 -22.93 -6.82 18.22
N SER A 10 -22.72 -6.31 17.00
CA SER A 10 -23.10 -6.99 15.76
C SER A 10 -22.37 -8.33 15.59
N LEU A 11 -21.08 -8.36 15.92
CA LEU A 11 -20.24 -9.56 15.84
C LEU A 11 -20.66 -10.62 16.87
N SER A 12 -20.93 -10.22 18.11
CA SER A 12 -21.39 -11.15 19.16
C SER A 12 -22.76 -11.73 18.82
N ALA A 13 -23.70 -10.91 18.33
CA ALA A 13 -25.02 -11.38 17.91
C ALA A 13 -24.94 -12.35 16.73
N PHE A 14 -24.07 -12.07 15.74
CA PHE A 14 -23.89 -12.94 14.60
C PHE A 14 -23.16 -14.24 14.97
N ARG A 15 -22.12 -14.19 15.81
CA ARG A 15 -21.43 -15.38 16.32
C ARG A 15 -22.36 -16.29 17.12
N SER A 16 -23.22 -15.71 17.95
CA SER A 16 -24.24 -16.46 18.69
C SER A 16 -25.30 -17.08 17.78
N PHE A 17 -25.62 -16.46 16.64
CA PHE A 17 -26.58 -16.99 15.69
C PHE A 17 -26.02 -18.19 14.91
N VAL A 18 -24.75 -18.13 14.51
CA VAL A 18 -24.10 -19.20 13.75
C VAL A 18 -23.72 -20.37 14.66
N GLY A 19 -23.23 -20.11 15.87
CA GLY A 19 -22.88 -21.14 16.84
C GLY A 19 -21.59 -21.92 16.52
N SER A 20 -20.83 -21.49 15.51
CA SER A 20 -19.50 -22.02 15.15
C SER A 20 -18.45 -20.92 15.05
N ASP A 21 -17.18 -21.31 15.01
CA ASP A 21 -16.05 -20.37 14.87
C ASP A 21 -15.84 -19.87 13.43
N THR A 22 -16.53 -20.48 12.46
CA THR A 22 -16.58 -20.07 11.06
C THR A 22 -18.01 -19.73 10.65
N PHE A 23 -18.15 -18.94 9.58
CA PHE A 23 -19.43 -18.60 8.97
C PHE A 23 -19.32 -18.60 7.44
N THR A 24 -20.45 -18.85 6.79
CA THR A 24 -20.58 -18.90 5.34
C THR A 24 -21.40 -17.72 4.80
N ARG A 25 -21.47 -17.62 3.47
CA ARG A 25 -22.33 -16.64 2.79
C ARG A 25 -23.82 -16.91 3.05
N GLN A 26 -24.21 -18.15 3.29
CA GLN A 26 -25.59 -18.53 3.58
C GLN A 26 -26.00 -18.02 4.96
N ASP A 27 -25.16 -18.24 5.98
CA ASP A 27 -25.39 -17.75 7.34
C ASP A 27 -25.58 -16.23 7.38
N TYR A 28 -24.81 -15.50 6.57
CA TYR A 28 -24.96 -14.06 6.42
C TYR A 28 -26.32 -13.65 5.83
N GLN A 29 -26.85 -14.41 4.86
CA GLN A 29 -28.17 -14.12 4.27
C GLN A 29 -29.29 -14.43 5.27
N GLU A 30 -29.16 -15.50 6.05
CA GLU A 30 -30.14 -15.90 7.06
C GLU A 30 -30.13 -14.97 8.28
N PHE A 31 -28.98 -14.39 8.61
CA PHE A 31 -28.88 -13.40 9.69
C PHE A 31 -29.46 -12.03 9.29
N LYS A 32 -29.53 -11.70 8.00
CA LYS A 32 -29.99 -10.39 7.51
C LYS A 32 -31.38 -9.96 8.02
N PRO A 33 -32.43 -10.80 8.02
CA PRO A 33 -33.72 -10.45 8.63
C PRO A 33 -33.63 -10.32 10.16
N LYS A 34 -32.92 -11.22 10.84
CA LYS A 34 -32.78 -11.21 12.31
C LYS A 34 -32.03 -9.98 12.84
N ALA A 35 -31.02 -9.51 12.11
CA ALA A 35 -30.29 -8.30 12.45
C ALA A 35 -31.23 -7.07 12.49
N LYS A 36 -32.23 -7.03 11.60
CA LYS A 36 -33.22 -5.95 11.55
C LYS A 36 -34.20 -6.00 12.73
N GLU A 37 -34.55 -7.19 13.20
CA GLU A 37 -35.40 -7.41 14.37
C GLU A 37 -34.67 -7.06 15.67
N MET A 38 -33.38 -7.41 15.77
CA MET A 38 -32.54 -7.15 16.94
C MET A 38 -31.98 -5.71 16.99
N GLY A 39 -32.23 -4.89 15.96
CA GLY A 39 -31.74 -3.51 15.90
C GLY A 39 -30.22 -3.36 15.74
N VAL A 40 -29.51 -4.45 15.43
CA VAL A 40 -28.06 -4.47 15.26
C VAL A 40 -27.64 -4.16 13.83
N ILE A 41 -26.46 -3.56 13.68
CA ILE A 41 -25.90 -3.26 12.34
C ILE A 41 -25.60 -4.59 11.63
N LEU A 42 -25.86 -4.65 10.33
CA LEU A 42 -25.48 -5.80 9.52
C LEU A 42 -23.94 -5.95 9.48
N PRO A 43 -23.39 -7.16 9.71
CA PRO A 43 -21.95 -7.39 9.82
C PRO A 43 -21.23 -7.39 8.45
N ARG A 44 -21.50 -6.38 7.62
CA ARG A 44 -20.88 -6.15 6.31
C ARG A 44 -19.36 -5.93 6.41
N PHE A 45 -18.89 -5.49 7.58
CA PHE A 45 -17.48 -5.25 7.86
C PHE A 45 -16.65 -6.54 7.85
N LEU A 46 -17.25 -7.69 8.20
CA LEU A 46 -16.56 -8.98 8.14
C LEU A 46 -16.15 -9.33 6.70
N ILE A 47 -17.02 -9.06 5.73
CA ILE A 47 -16.80 -9.45 4.32
C ILE A 47 -15.99 -8.40 3.53
N ARG A 48 -16.09 -7.11 3.87
CA ARG A 48 -15.52 -6.03 3.03
C ARG A 48 -14.15 -5.52 3.45
N ASN A 49 -13.79 -5.64 4.72
CA ASN A 49 -12.64 -4.92 5.29
C ASN A 49 -11.56 -5.86 5.85
N ASN A 50 -11.41 -7.08 5.32
CA ASN A 50 -10.41 -8.08 5.77
C ASN A 50 -10.43 -8.35 7.29
N PHE A 51 -11.58 -8.19 7.96
CA PHE A 51 -11.71 -8.50 9.38
C PHE A 51 -11.81 -10.01 9.66
N SER A 52 -12.15 -10.81 8.66
CA SER A 52 -12.23 -12.27 8.78
C SER A 52 -11.24 -12.94 7.83
N GLU A 53 -10.47 -13.89 8.35
CA GLU A 53 -9.61 -14.75 7.54
C GLU A 53 -10.46 -15.73 6.73
N LYS A 54 -10.09 -15.95 5.47
CA LYS A 54 -10.78 -16.89 4.60
C LYS A 54 -10.20 -18.29 4.80
N VAL A 55 -11.01 -19.21 5.29
CA VAL A 55 -10.59 -20.59 5.61
C VAL A 55 -10.74 -21.51 4.39
N ASP A 56 -11.82 -21.33 3.62
CA ASP A 56 -12.06 -22.06 2.36
C ASP A 56 -12.92 -21.22 1.38
N ARG A 57 -13.31 -21.78 0.22
CA ARG A 57 -14.16 -21.15 -0.80
C ARG A 57 -15.55 -20.81 -0.23
N GLY A 58 -15.67 -19.59 0.29
CA GLY A 58 -16.94 -19.05 0.78
C GLY A 58 -17.19 -19.29 2.27
N GLU A 59 -16.14 -19.64 3.01
CA GLU A 59 -16.14 -19.82 4.45
C GLU A 59 -15.07 -18.91 5.09
N TRP A 60 -15.46 -18.23 6.17
CA TRP A 60 -14.65 -17.23 6.85
C TRP A 60 -14.62 -17.51 8.35
N LYS A 61 -13.46 -17.31 8.99
CA LYS A 61 -13.30 -17.43 10.44
C LYS A 61 -13.72 -16.13 11.14
N PHE A 62 -14.43 -16.23 12.25
CA PHE A 62 -14.72 -15.06 13.07
C PHE A 62 -13.43 -14.46 13.67
N PRO A 63 -13.26 -13.13 13.68
CA PRO A 63 -12.13 -12.50 14.35
C PRO A 63 -12.19 -12.71 15.86
N GLU A 64 -11.04 -12.99 16.46
CA GLU A 64 -10.89 -13.07 17.91
C GLU A 64 -10.94 -11.67 18.50
N ILE A 65 -11.95 -11.41 19.33
CA ILE A 65 -12.05 -10.16 20.07
C ILE A 65 -11.17 -10.32 21.31
N ASN A 66 -10.06 -9.59 21.38
CA ASN A 66 -9.22 -9.55 22.58
C ASN A 66 -10.07 -9.03 23.76
N GLY A 67 -10.34 -9.93 24.70
CA GLY A 67 -11.03 -9.64 25.96
C GLY A 67 -12.55 -9.80 25.88
N THR A 68 -13.04 -11.03 25.85
CA THR A 68 -14.04 -11.56 26.80
C THR A 68 -14.10 -13.08 26.56
N SER A 69 -13.62 -13.83 27.56
CA SER A 69 -13.74 -15.28 27.62
C SER A 69 -15.20 -15.68 27.82
N SER A 70 -15.75 -16.46 26.89
CA SER A 70 -16.95 -17.26 27.14
C SER A 70 -16.91 -18.52 26.27
N SER A 71 -16.23 -19.55 26.77
CA SER A 71 -16.52 -20.93 26.38
C SER A 71 -17.74 -21.40 27.18
N PRO A 72 -18.70 -22.12 26.58
CA PRO A 72 -19.79 -22.71 27.34
C PRO A 72 -19.30 -23.92 28.12
N VAL A 73 -19.90 -24.08 29.30
CA VAL A 73 -19.67 -25.15 30.27
C VAL A 73 -20.46 -26.39 29.85
N VAL A 74 -19.80 -27.55 29.75
CA VAL A 74 -20.42 -28.86 30.00
C VAL A 74 -19.42 -29.74 30.75
N ALA A 75 -19.86 -30.24 31.89
CA ALA A 75 -19.18 -31.16 32.83
C ALA A 75 -19.08 -32.57 32.24
N GLU A 76 -18.00 -33.31 32.51
CA GLU A 76 -17.84 -34.45 33.45
C GLU A 76 -16.55 -35.17 32.93
N ASP A 77 -15.68 -35.90 33.65
CA ASP A 77 -15.74 -36.61 34.92
C ASP A 77 -14.30 -36.87 35.41
N THR A 78 -14.22 -37.32 36.65
CA THR A 78 -13.08 -37.58 37.52
C THR A 78 -12.27 -38.82 37.11
N THR A 79 -10.93 -38.78 37.13
CA THR A 79 -10.07 -39.79 37.80
C THR A 79 -8.61 -39.37 37.86
N VAL A 80 -7.98 -39.65 39.00
CA VAL A 80 -6.58 -39.40 39.36
C VAL A 80 -5.75 -40.65 39.03
N SER A 81 -4.52 -40.53 38.49
CA SER A 81 -3.31 -41.21 39.01
C SER A 81 -2.07 -41.20 38.09
N LEU A 82 -0.97 -40.76 38.70
CA LEU A 82 0.40 -41.30 38.73
C LEU A 82 1.06 -41.98 37.50
N ALA A 83 2.22 -41.41 37.15
CA ALA A 83 3.55 -42.05 37.08
C ALA A 83 4.20 -42.38 35.71
N THR A 84 5.47 -41.91 35.63
CA THR A 84 6.67 -42.56 35.04
C THR A 84 7.08 -42.32 33.58
N HIS A 85 8.31 -41.80 33.47
CA HIS A 85 9.31 -41.74 32.38
C HIS A 85 9.07 -42.46 31.05
N ALA A 86 9.34 -41.74 29.94
CA ALA A 86 10.23 -42.23 28.87
C ALA A 86 10.65 -41.11 27.89
N SER A 87 11.92 -41.18 27.52
CA SER A 87 12.66 -40.33 26.57
C SER A 87 12.12 -40.37 25.14
N ALA A 88 12.13 -39.23 24.45
CA ALA A 88 12.35 -39.17 23.00
C ALA A 88 12.95 -37.81 22.62
N ALA A 89 14.23 -37.83 22.23
CA ALA A 89 14.93 -36.71 21.62
C ALA A 89 14.18 -36.22 20.37
N ARG A 90 13.87 -34.92 20.31
CA ARG A 90 13.41 -34.26 19.09
C ARG A 90 14.60 -33.57 18.42
N THR A 91 14.89 -34.04 17.23
CA THR A 91 15.67 -33.36 16.20
C THR A 91 15.17 -31.93 16.04
N GLU A 92 16.01 -30.94 16.36
CA GLU A 92 15.77 -29.54 16.01
C GLU A 92 15.87 -29.42 14.48
N THR A 93 14.73 -29.46 13.80
CA THR A 93 14.63 -28.85 12.48
C THR A 93 14.83 -27.37 12.67
N ALA A 94 15.97 -26.85 12.21
CA ALA A 94 16.25 -25.44 12.12
C ALA A 94 15.15 -24.78 11.26
N GLU A 95 14.13 -24.23 11.92
CA GLU A 95 13.24 -23.26 11.32
C GLU A 95 14.11 -22.04 11.01
N MET A 96 14.30 -21.75 9.73
CA MET A 96 14.84 -20.47 9.33
C MET A 96 13.84 -19.42 9.80
N VAL A 97 14.16 -18.78 10.93
CA VAL A 97 13.42 -17.63 11.42
C VAL A 97 13.68 -16.51 10.42
N THR A 98 12.86 -16.43 9.38
CA THR A 98 12.77 -15.26 8.52
C THR A 98 12.22 -14.15 9.40
N ASN A 99 13.12 -13.43 10.06
CA ASN A 99 12.83 -12.17 10.74
C ASN A 99 12.52 -11.10 9.68
N VAL A 100 11.45 -11.31 8.91
CA VAL A 100 10.82 -10.25 8.14
C VAL A 100 10.00 -9.48 9.15
N ILE A 101 10.57 -8.40 9.66
CA ILE A 101 9.77 -7.38 10.34
C ILE A 101 8.86 -6.82 9.25
N GLU A 102 7.58 -7.19 9.25
CA GLU A 102 6.58 -6.51 8.44
C GLU A 102 6.47 -5.07 8.96
N PHE A 103 7.09 -4.15 8.24
CA PHE A 103 6.86 -2.73 8.46
C PHE A 103 5.39 -2.44 8.22
N PRO A 104 4.75 -1.58 9.03
CA PRO A 104 3.37 -1.18 8.78
C PRO A 104 3.30 -0.63 7.36
N MET A 105 2.54 -1.30 6.49
CA MET A 105 2.22 -0.78 5.16
C MET A 105 1.76 0.65 5.37
N ASN A 106 2.55 1.62 4.87
CA ASN A 106 2.35 3.02 5.17
C ASN A 106 0.95 3.42 4.66
N SER A 107 -0.06 3.46 5.53
CA SER A 107 -1.46 3.68 5.14
C SER A 107 -1.77 5.15 4.83
N GLU A 108 -0.75 6.00 4.85
CA GLU A 108 -0.85 7.39 4.48
C GLU A 108 -1.19 7.54 3.00
N SER A 109 -2.15 8.43 2.74
CA SER A 109 -2.60 8.77 1.40
C SER A 109 -1.71 9.86 0.82
N TYR A 110 -1.13 9.61 -0.35
CA TYR A 110 -0.29 10.59 -1.06
C TYR A 110 -1.10 11.47 -2.03
N VAL A 111 -2.38 11.73 -1.73
CA VAL A 111 -3.21 12.64 -2.54
C VAL A 111 -2.92 14.08 -2.13
N PRO A 112 -2.51 14.97 -3.05
CA PRO A 112 -2.23 16.37 -2.72
C PRO A 112 -3.47 17.14 -2.25
N SER A 113 -3.23 18.21 -1.48
CA SER A 113 -4.25 19.14 -1.03
C SER A 113 -4.79 20.00 -2.18
N LYS A 114 -6.11 20.20 -2.20
CA LYS A 114 -6.75 21.10 -3.17
C LYS A 114 -6.61 22.56 -2.73
N VAL A 115 -6.21 23.42 -3.65
CA VAL A 115 -6.13 24.87 -3.46
C VAL A 115 -7.45 25.51 -3.88
N ASN A 116 -8.05 26.29 -2.98
CA ASN A 116 -9.26 27.04 -3.26
C ASN A 116 -8.96 28.20 -4.22
N GLY A 117 -9.79 28.39 -5.24
CA GLY A 117 -9.60 29.45 -6.24
C GLY A 117 -8.48 29.19 -7.24
N TYR A 118 -7.94 27.96 -7.33
CA TYR A 118 -6.95 27.62 -8.34
C TYR A 118 -7.51 27.86 -9.76
N VAL A 119 -6.82 28.70 -10.52
CA VAL A 119 -7.14 29.01 -11.91
C VAL A 119 -6.46 27.97 -12.79
N LYS A 120 -7.23 27.30 -13.65
CA LYS A 120 -6.68 26.33 -14.61
C LYS A 120 -6.01 27.09 -15.75
N PHE A 121 -4.77 26.73 -16.09
CA PHE A 121 -4.01 27.37 -17.16
C PHE A 121 -3.13 26.37 -17.90
N GLY A 122 -2.60 26.78 -19.07
CA GLY A 122 -1.67 25.97 -19.86
C GLY A 122 -2.25 24.60 -20.25
N HIS A 123 -1.46 23.54 -20.09
CA HIS A 123 -1.79 22.17 -20.48
C HIS A 123 -2.67 21.41 -19.48
N TYR A 124 -3.40 22.11 -18.61
CA TYR A 124 -4.20 21.48 -17.55
C TYR A 124 -5.16 20.40 -18.08
N ALA A 125 -5.88 20.70 -19.18
CA ALA A 125 -6.86 19.78 -19.75
C ALA A 125 -6.22 18.50 -20.30
N ASP A 126 -5.06 18.62 -20.95
CA ASP A 126 -4.33 17.51 -21.54
C ASP A 126 -3.76 16.60 -20.44
N VAL A 127 -3.05 17.17 -19.46
CA VAL A 127 -2.47 16.42 -18.33
C VAL A 127 -3.57 15.72 -17.53
N LYS A 128 -4.71 16.38 -17.32
CA LYS A 128 -5.87 15.77 -16.66
C LYS A 128 -6.45 14.60 -17.46
N THR A 129 -6.56 14.74 -18.78
CA THR A 129 -7.07 13.67 -19.66
C THR A 129 -6.14 12.47 -19.65
N ILE A 130 -4.83 12.71 -19.75
CA ILE A 130 -3.80 11.68 -19.67
C ILE A 130 -3.91 10.94 -18.34
N LYS A 131 -3.90 11.65 -17.20
CA LYS A 131 -3.98 10.98 -15.89
C LYS A 131 -5.30 10.24 -15.70
N LYS A 132 -6.41 10.77 -16.21
CA LYS A 132 -7.73 10.12 -16.14
C LYS A 132 -7.79 8.83 -16.96
N SER A 133 -7.02 8.72 -18.05
CA SER A 133 -6.98 7.51 -18.88
C SER A 133 -6.52 6.26 -18.12
N GLY A 134 -5.67 6.43 -17.09
CA GLY A 134 -5.08 5.32 -16.34
C GLY A 134 -3.97 4.57 -17.11
N ASN A 135 -3.65 5.01 -18.33
CA ASN A 135 -2.58 4.44 -19.14
C ASN A 135 -1.21 5.00 -18.73
N PHE A 136 -0.17 4.21 -18.98
CA PHE A 136 1.20 4.67 -18.84
C PHE A 136 1.55 5.62 -20.00
N TYR A 137 1.56 6.92 -19.71
CA TYR A 137 1.91 7.95 -20.69
C TYR A 137 2.76 9.03 -20.03
N PRO A 138 4.11 8.90 -20.07
CA PRO A 138 5.01 9.84 -19.42
C PRO A 138 4.81 11.28 -19.92
N ILE A 139 4.83 12.25 -19.02
CA ILE A 139 4.66 13.67 -19.34
C ILE A 139 5.89 14.44 -18.89
N PHE A 140 6.42 15.30 -19.77
CA PHE A 140 7.49 16.24 -19.44
C PHE A 140 7.02 17.69 -19.62
N ILE A 141 7.02 18.47 -18.54
CA ILE A 141 6.53 19.85 -18.50
C ILE A 141 7.69 20.80 -18.28
N THR A 142 7.92 21.70 -19.23
CA THR A 142 9.00 22.69 -19.17
C THR A 142 8.46 24.11 -19.15
N GLY A 143 9.21 25.04 -18.59
CA GLY A 143 8.86 26.45 -18.56
C GLY A 143 9.60 27.21 -17.47
N LEU A 144 9.46 28.53 -17.42
CA LEU A 144 10.16 29.36 -16.43
C LEU A 144 9.87 28.92 -14.99
N SER A 145 10.82 29.20 -14.10
CA SER A 145 10.61 29.03 -12.66
C SER A 145 9.44 29.92 -12.21
N GLY A 146 8.66 29.44 -11.24
CA GLY A 146 7.50 30.16 -10.70
C GLY A 146 6.22 30.12 -11.53
N ASN A 147 6.20 29.52 -12.73
CA ASN A 147 4.99 29.45 -13.58
C ASN A 147 3.98 28.36 -13.17
N GLY A 148 4.06 27.80 -11.97
CA GLY A 148 3.06 26.87 -11.43
C GLY A 148 3.00 25.49 -12.10
N LYS A 149 4.08 25.01 -12.75
CA LYS A 149 4.16 23.69 -13.40
C LYS A 149 3.79 22.56 -12.43
N THR A 150 4.47 22.53 -11.29
CA THR A 150 4.29 21.54 -10.23
C THR A 150 2.91 21.64 -9.59
N MET A 151 2.50 22.88 -9.28
CA MET A 151 1.16 23.17 -8.74
C MET A 151 0.05 22.67 -9.66
N MET A 152 0.19 22.80 -10.98
CA MET A 152 -0.77 22.27 -11.95
C MET A 152 -0.94 20.75 -11.82
N ILE A 153 0.17 20.01 -11.73
CA ILE A 153 0.15 18.55 -11.55
C ILE A 153 -0.49 18.17 -10.21
N GLU A 154 -0.10 18.84 -9.12
CA GLU A 154 -0.67 18.61 -7.78
C GLU A 154 -2.17 18.83 -7.75
N GLN A 155 -2.66 19.93 -8.36
CA GLN A 155 -4.09 20.24 -8.39
C GLN A 155 -4.90 19.26 -9.24
N ILE A 156 -4.34 18.73 -10.32
CA ILE A 156 -4.97 17.65 -11.11
C ILE A 156 -5.12 16.38 -10.26
N HIS A 157 -4.09 16.02 -9.49
CA HIS A 157 -4.12 14.84 -8.62
C HIS A 157 -5.09 15.02 -7.44
N ALA A 158 -5.13 16.21 -6.85
CA ALA A 158 -6.11 16.58 -5.84
C ALA A 158 -7.56 16.50 -6.38
N GLU A 159 -7.80 17.01 -7.59
CA GLU A 159 -9.13 16.98 -8.24
C GLU A 159 -9.56 15.53 -8.56
N LEU A 160 -8.65 14.70 -9.05
CA LEU A 160 -8.92 13.30 -9.44
C LEU A 160 -8.85 12.32 -8.26
N ARG A 161 -8.44 12.78 -7.07
CA ARG A 161 -8.15 11.95 -5.88
C ARG A 161 -7.19 10.81 -6.21
N LYS A 162 -6.10 11.13 -6.89
CA LYS A 162 -5.04 10.20 -7.27
C LYS A 162 -3.78 10.51 -6.50
N GLU A 163 -3.08 9.48 -6.07
CA GLU A 163 -1.82 9.60 -5.34
C GLU A 163 -0.71 10.15 -6.25
N LEU A 164 0.14 11.01 -5.66
CA LEU A 164 1.25 11.69 -6.30
C LEU A 164 2.49 11.58 -5.38
N PHE A 165 3.48 10.83 -5.82
CA PHE A 165 4.80 10.76 -5.18
C PHE A 165 5.70 11.81 -5.81
N ARG A 166 5.84 12.95 -5.14
CA ARG A 166 6.73 14.03 -5.59
C ARG A 166 8.14 13.82 -5.04
N VAL A 167 9.11 13.82 -5.95
CA VAL A 167 10.53 13.83 -5.61
C VAL A 167 11.15 15.07 -6.23
N ASN A 168 11.73 15.92 -5.39
CA ASN A 168 12.51 17.05 -5.87
C ASN A 168 13.93 16.57 -6.21
N ILE A 169 14.32 16.67 -7.47
CA ILE A 169 15.61 16.19 -7.94
C ILE A 169 16.68 17.26 -7.72
N THR A 170 17.83 16.82 -7.21
CA THR A 170 19.04 17.65 -7.08
C THR A 170 20.22 16.89 -7.70
N ILE A 171 21.38 17.56 -7.78
CA ILE A 171 22.62 16.93 -8.24
C ILE A 171 23.09 15.80 -7.29
N GLU A 172 22.68 15.86 -6.02
CA GLU A 172 23.06 14.91 -4.99
C GLU A 172 22.17 13.67 -4.98
N THR A 173 20.92 13.80 -5.45
CA THR A 173 19.95 12.70 -5.54
C THR A 173 20.55 11.49 -6.25
N ASP A 174 20.51 10.33 -5.60
CA ASP A 174 21.06 9.09 -6.12
C ASP A 174 20.02 7.96 -6.27
N GLU A 175 20.49 6.75 -6.59
CA GLU A 175 19.63 5.58 -6.77
C GLU A 175 18.93 5.17 -5.47
N ASP A 176 19.58 5.38 -4.31
CA ASP A 176 19.10 4.94 -3.01
C ASP A 176 17.98 5.84 -2.49
N ASP A 177 18.09 7.14 -2.77
CA ASP A 177 17.03 8.12 -2.52
C ASP A 177 15.76 7.82 -3.32
N LEU A 178 15.90 7.24 -4.52
CA LEU A 178 14.82 7.03 -5.48
C LEU A 178 14.16 5.65 -5.36
N ILE A 179 14.97 4.59 -5.37
CA ILE A 179 14.53 3.19 -5.40
C ILE A 179 14.32 2.65 -4.00
N GLY A 180 15.22 2.98 -3.07
CA GLY A 180 15.23 2.47 -1.71
C GLY A 180 16.63 2.09 -1.24
N HIS A 181 16.77 1.91 0.07
CA HIS A 181 18.04 1.61 0.70
C HIS A 181 17.84 0.69 1.91
N TYR A 182 18.95 0.14 2.41
CA TYR A 182 18.95 -0.54 3.68
C TYR A 182 19.16 0.46 4.82
N ALA A 183 18.16 0.57 5.69
CA ALA A 183 18.22 1.35 6.92
C ALA A 183 18.50 0.43 8.12
N LEU A 184 19.16 0.97 9.14
CA LEU A 184 19.42 0.26 10.39
C LEU A 184 18.36 0.68 11.41
N VAL A 185 17.42 -0.22 11.68
CA VAL A 185 16.28 0.01 12.59
C VAL A 185 16.40 -1.01 13.73
N ASP A 186 16.49 -0.52 14.96
CA ASP A 186 16.60 -1.35 16.18
C ASP A 186 17.68 -2.44 16.10
N GLY A 187 18.86 -2.08 15.56
CA GLY A 187 20.00 -2.99 15.45
C GLY A 187 19.90 -3.99 14.27
N ARG A 188 18.88 -3.90 13.43
CA ARG A 188 18.69 -4.77 12.26
C ARG A 188 18.75 -3.97 10.96
N THR A 189 19.33 -4.57 9.94
CA THR A 189 19.35 -4.03 8.58
C THR A 189 18.04 -4.39 7.90
N VAL A 190 17.24 -3.38 7.55
CA VAL A 190 15.94 -3.56 6.90
C VAL A 190 15.90 -2.74 5.62
N TRP A 191 15.34 -3.32 4.55
CA TRP A 191 15.06 -2.60 3.32
C TRP A 191 13.93 -1.59 3.53
N GLN A 192 14.13 -0.38 3.04
CA GLN A 192 13.13 0.68 3.00
C GLN A 192 12.91 1.14 1.56
N ASP A 193 11.66 1.04 1.12
CA ASP A 193 11.27 1.43 -0.24
C ASP A 193 11.34 2.94 -0.47
N GLY A 194 11.95 3.31 -1.59
CA GLY A 194 11.98 4.67 -2.08
C GLY A 194 10.69 5.08 -2.79
N PRO A 195 10.53 6.38 -3.12
CA PRO A 195 9.35 6.93 -3.76
C PRO A 195 9.03 6.29 -5.11
N VAL A 196 10.04 5.85 -5.88
CA VAL A 196 9.83 5.18 -7.17
C VAL A 196 9.17 3.83 -6.97
N THR A 197 9.72 3.01 -6.07
CA THR A 197 9.20 1.68 -5.75
C THR A 197 7.78 1.77 -5.20
N MET A 198 7.53 2.68 -4.24
CA MET A 198 6.20 2.90 -3.68
C MET A 198 5.19 3.34 -4.75
N ALA A 199 5.56 4.26 -5.65
CA ALA A 199 4.66 4.72 -6.70
C ALA A 199 4.29 3.60 -7.69
N MET A 200 5.27 2.79 -8.09
CA MET A 200 5.06 1.63 -8.98
C MET A 200 4.12 0.61 -8.34
N GLU A 201 4.36 0.25 -7.08
CA GLU A 201 3.56 -0.74 -6.36
C GLU A 201 2.16 -0.24 -5.99
N ARG A 202 1.93 1.07 -5.93
CA ARG A 202 0.59 1.64 -5.69
C ARG A 202 -0.18 1.98 -6.96
N GLY A 203 0.46 1.95 -8.13
CA GLY A 203 -0.17 2.45 -9.36
C GLY A 203 -0.40 3.98 -9.30
N ALA A 204 0.46 4.68 -8.57
CA ALA A 204 0.40 6.12 -8.35
C ALA A 204 1.20 6.88 -9.42
N THR A 205 1.07 8.21 -9.47
CA THR A 205 1.98 9.01 -10.30
C THR A 205 3.26 9.30 -9.56
N LEU A 206 4.39 9.04 -10.22
CA LEU A 206 5.70 9.54 -9.79
C LEU A 206 5.93 10.90 -10.46
N LEU A 207 6.22 11.93 -9.67
CA LEU A 207 6.59 13.26 -10.13
C LEU A 207 8.06 13.53 -9.85
N LEU A 208 8.87 13.59 -10.93
CA LEU A 208 10.26 14.02 -10.89
C LEU A 208 10.32 15.53 -11.09
N ASP A 209 10.39 16.27 -10.00
CA ASP A 209 10.38 17.73 -10.00
C ASP A 209 11.81 18.27 -10.18
N GLU A 210 11.98 19.29 -11.02
CA GLU A 210 13.29 19.89 -11.32
C GLU A 210 14.33 18.90 -11.87
N VAL A 211 13.90 18.01 -12.77
CA VAL A 211 14.75 16.94 -13.31
C VAL A 211 15.94 17.46 -14.11
N ASP A 212 15.95 18.74 -14.51
CA ASP A 212 17.11 19.37 -15.16
C ASP A 212 18.31 19.61 -14.22
N LEU A 213 18.14 19.38 -12.91
CA LEU A 213 19.22 19.39 -11.92
C LEU A 213 19.82 18.00 -11.67
N ALA A 214 19.28 16.96 -12.31
CA ALA A 214 19.71 15.58 -12.08
C ALA A 214 21.16 15.34 -12.53
N SER A 215 21.86 14.50 -11.76
CA SER A 215 23.11 13.89 -12.23
C SER A 215 22.84 12.57 -12.98
N ASN A 216 23.86 12.01 -13.61
CA ASN A 216 23.78 10.73 -14.33
C ASN A 216 23.35 9.54 -13.45
N LYS A 217 23.36 9.71 -12.12
CA LYS A 217 22.86 8.71 -11.17
C LYS A 217 21.38 8.38 -11.38
N ILE A 218 20.60 9.29 -11.98
CA ILE A 218 19.17 9.06 -12.26
C ILE A 218 18.91 8.07 -13.41
N MET A 219 19.95 7.65 -14.14
CA MET A 219 19.81 6.67 -15.23
C MET A 219 19.25 5.32 -14.77
N CYS A 220 19.29 5.02 -13.48
CA CYS A 220 18.58 3.88 -12.89
C CYS A 220 17.06 3.88 -13.18
N LEU A 221 16.46 5.03 -13.52
CA LEU A 221 15.03 5.15 -13.82
C LEU A 221 14.65 4.81 -15.27
N GLN A 222 15.60 4.48 -16.15
CA GLN A 222 15.30 4.17 -17.56
C GLN A 222 14.18 3.11 -17.72
N PRO A 223 14.22 1.95 -17.04
CA PRO A 223 13.14 0.96 -17.15
C PRO A 223 11.79 1.52 -16.68
N VAL A 224 11.81 2.37 -15.64
CA VAL A 224 10.61 2.98 -15.07
C VAL A 224 9.99 3.97 -16.05
N LEU A 225 10.80 4.76 -16.75
CA LEU A 225 10.36 5.71 -17.77
C LEU A 225 9.80 5.01 -19.02
N GLU A 226 10.23 3.78 -19.30
CA GLU A 226 9.70 2.92 -20.36
C GLU A 226 8.44 2.15 -19.95
N GLY A 227 8.07 2.17 -18.66
CA GLY A 227 6.96 1.40 -18.11
C GLY A 227 7.28 -0.09 -17.89
N ASN A 228 8.57 -0.42 -17.91
CA ASN A 228 9.08 -1.77 -17.70
C ASN A 228 9.21 -2.11 -16.19
N PRO A 229 9.28 -3.40 -15.84
CA PRO A 229 9.62 -3.82 -14.48
C PRO A 229 11.01 -3.33 -14.06
N LEU A 230 11.14 -2.92 -12.79
CA LEU A 230 12.38 -2.47 -12.18
C LEU A 230 13.01 -3.62 -11.36
N LEU A 231 14.28 -3.94 -11.62
CA LEU A 231 15.04 -4.88 -10.79
C LEU A 231 15.80 -4.10 -9.70
N ILE A 232 15.40 -4.29 -8.45
CA ILE A 232 16.12 -3.77 -7.28
C ILE A 232 17.27 -4.73 -6.97
N LYS A 233 18.46 -4.42 -7.49
CA LYS A 233 19.64 -5.30 -7.39
C LYS A 233 20.07 -5.57 -5.95
N LYS A 234 19.95 -4.57 -5.06
CA LYS A 234 20.35 -4.66 -3.64
C LYS A 234 19.48 -5.61 -2.82
N GLU A 235 18.22 -5.74 -3.20
CA GLU A 235 17.24 -6.61 -2.54
C GLU A 235 17.05 -7.95 -3.29
N GLY A 236 17.34 -7.97 -4.60
CA GLY A 236 17.04 -9.11 -5.47
C GLY A 236 15.56 -9.21 -5.86
N ARG A 237 14.79 -8.13 -5.70
CA ARG A 237 13.34 -8.07 -6.00
C ARG A 237 13.07 -7.42 -7.35
N VAL A 238 12.06 -7.90 -8.06
CA VAL A 238 11.52 -7.26 -9.27
C VAL A 238 10.20 -6.57 -8.94
N VAL A 239 10.14 -5.26 -9.15
CA VAL A 239 8.96 -4.44 -8.95
C VAL A 239 8.27 -4.20 -10.29
N ARG A 240 6.99 -4.55 -10.38
CA ARG A 240 6.19 -4.37 -11.60
C ARG A 240 5.23 -3.20 -11.40
N PRO A 241 5.16 -2.24 -12.35
CA PRO A 241 4.25 -1.11 -12.22
C PRO A 241 2.80 -1.61 -12.26
N LYS A 242 2.00 -1.22 -11.26
CA LYS A 242 0.57 -1.52 -11.26
C LYS A 242 -0.19 -0.60 -12.22
N ALA A 243 -1.37 -1.03 -12.65
CA ALA A 243 -2.26 -0.24 -13.49
C ALA A 243 -2.52 1.15 -12.85
N GLY A 244 -2.44 2.21 -13.66
CA GLY A 244 -2.54 3.60 -13.19
C GLY A 244 -1.21 4.28 -12.89
N PHE A 245 -0.10 3.52 -12.80
CA PHE A 245 1.25 4.06 -12.68
C PHE A 245 1.60 4.91 -13.92
N THR A 246 2.20 6.07 -13.69
CA THR A 246 2.78 6.88 -14.76
C THR A 246 3.80 7.85 -14.16
N VAL A 247 4.70 8.37 -15.01
CA VAL A 247 5.72 9.34 -14.61
C VAL A 247 5.39 10.69 -15.19
N MET A 248 5.47 11.73 -14.36
CA MET A 248 5.46 13.11 -14.80
C MET A 248 6.78 13.75 -14.36
N ALA A 249 7.32 14.65 -15.17
CA ALA A 249 8.54 15.36 -14.85
C ALA A 249 8.39 16.84 -15.15
N THR A 250 9.01 17.68 -14.33
CA THR A 250 9.11 19.12 -14.57
C THR A 250 10.56 19.52 -14.75
N ALA A 251 10.80 20.54 -15.56
CA ALA A 251 12.10 21.19 -15.64
C ALA A 251 11.95 22.68 -15.92
N ASN A 252 12.96 23.46 -15.54
CA ASN A 252 13.00 24.89 -15.84
C ASN A 252 13.53 25.15 -17.26
N THR A 253 14.35 24.23 -17.78
CA THR A 253 14.90 24.26 -19.13
C THR A 253 14.37 23.10 -19.97
N LYS A 254 14.43 23.21 -21.31
CA LYS A 254 14.14 22.08 -22.22
C LYS A 254 15.32 21.09 -22.31
N GLY A 255 16.16 21.06 -21.29
CA GLY A 255 17.55 20.61 -21.39
C GLY A 255 18.41 21.74 -21.95
N LYS A 256 19.51 22.08 -21.27
CA LYS A 256 20.60 22.77 -21.95
C LYS A 256 21.23 21.76 -22.90
N GLY A 257 20.85 21.79 -24.18
CA GLY A 257 21.81 21.38 -25.19
C GLY A 257 23.04 22.27 -24.98
N SER A 258 24.23 21.68 -24.84
CA SER A 258 25.42 22.46 -25.15
C SER A 258 25.26 23.00 -26.57
N GLU A 259 25.86 24.15 -26.90
CA GLU A 259 25.85 24.65 -28.28
C GLU A 259 26.49 23.66 -29.28
N ASP A 260 27.13 22.59 -28.77
CA ASP A 260 27.72 21.50 -29.54
C ASP A 260 26.79 20.29 -29.78
N GLY A 261 25.53 20.34 -29.34
CA GLY A 261 24.53 19.31 -29.63
C GLY A 261 24.82 17.93 -29.00
N ARG A 262 25.63 17.85 -27.95
CA ARG A 262 25.91 16.60 -27.24
C ARG A 262 25.01 16.45 -26.02
N PHE A 263 24.27 15.35 -25.98
CA PHE A 263 23.68 14.84 -24.76
C PHE A 263 24.82 14.52 -23.79
N ILE A 264 24.89 15.26 -22.69
CA ILE A 264 25.72 14.89 -21.55
C ILE A 264 24.91 13.82 -20.80
N GLY A 265 25.24 12.57 -21.08
CA GLY A 265 24.79 11.42 -20.29
C GLY A 265 25.68 11.20 -19.08
#